data_AF-A0A4V2RS76-F1
#
_entry.id   AF-A0A4V2RS76-F1
#
_cell.length_a   1.000
_cell.length_b   1.000
_cell.length_c   1.000
_cell.angle_alpha   90.00
_cell.angle_beta   90.00
_cell.angle_gamma   90.00
#
_symmetry.space_group_name_H-M   'P 1'
#
loop_
_entity.id
_entity.type
_entity.pdbx_description
1 polymer ?
#
loop_
_entity_poly.entity_id
_entity_poly.type
_entity_poly.pdbx_seq_one_letter_code
_entity_poly.pdbx_strand_id
1 'polypeptide(L)'
;MSRWVLEFNNHPFKEVWKNIEDISNSITLDDESVESDVEEIARFKKVVTYISNILISVDPELIPSSTWKNFLGQSQPCLTQLEAYNKNRNIQHVIQANAHIDNLLSYLKPYSVSSSEQVVAYNKAVMDYAEGMSSGLVNFKNKVDILYSSMKEQSEDINSTREKVLENYNEIDGIYKELEELRKEYFSGSDSEKSVQEKIILLIDQTEEIRTKILAYHDELLDSGSDSISEIIKEAKDKSINNSSEISELLDQTEIQLKELKSFYLKVVGKENDEGVVSGGLKQEIEDRKDELDKFKTLQEKRYLALNNQIEELLPGATSAGLATAYRVMRKSFSKPIAQYSKLFYLSIVILIFIAFISSIESAGTVSPYITFIDVSNLQNLVKNLAHKLPFILPVIWLAMFASKRRSEALRLQQEYAHKEAISKSYQSFKNQIDALQSEHKEQLMEKLLAAAISAVSTNASSTLDGKHEEKTPINLGLDTIVNQLEKIKALIK
;
A
#
# COMPACT_ATOMS: atom_id res chain seq x y z
N MET A 1 7.72 4.15 18.34
CA MET A 1 8.09 3.88 19.75
C MET A 1 8.82 2.56 19.70
N SER A 2 10.07 2.51 20.15
CA SER A 2 10.87 1.28 20.07
C SER A 2 10.33 0.21 21.03
N ARG A 3 10.75 -1.04 20.80
CA ARG A 3 10.42 -2.18 21.67
C ARG A 3 10.94 -1.98 23.10
N TRP A 4 12.11 -1.38 23.28
CA TRP A 4 12.77 -1.16 24.58
C TRP A 4 12.02 -0.15 25.45
N VAL A 5 11.45 0.90 24.83
CA VAL A 5 10.58 1.87 25.52
C VAL A 5 9.27 1.22 25.98
N LEU A 6 8.72 0.29 25.19
CA LEU A 6 7.52 -0.46 25.57
C LEU A 6 7.79 -1.44 26.72
N GLU A 7 8.91 -2.16 26.68
CA GLU A 7 9.32 -3.09 27.74
C GLU A 7 9.56 -2.36 29.07
N PHE A 8 10.24 -1.20 29.05
CA PHE A 8 10.45 -0.38 30.24
C PHE A 8 9.14 0.15 30.83
N ASN A 9 8.23 0.66 29.99
CA ASN A 9 6.97 1.23 30.47
C ASN A 9 6.02 0.22 31.10
N ASN A 10 6.10 -1.04 30.69
CA ASN A 10 5.23 -2.11 31.18
C ASN A 10 5.91 -3.01 32.22
N HIS A 11 7.14 -2.72 32.65
CA HIS A 11 7.87 -3.59 33.58
C HIS A 11 7.28 -3.50 35.01
N PRO A 12 7.08 -4.63 35.72
CA PRO A 12 6.51 -4.65 37.08
C PRO A 12 7.25 -3.83 38.14
N PHE A 13 8.49 -3.41 37.88
CA PHE A 13 9.27 -2.64 38.86
C PHE A 13 8.67 -1.24 39.06
N LYS A 14 7.96 -0.70 38.06
CA LYS A 14 7.37 0.65 38.15
C LYS A 14 6.29 0.74 39.22
N GLU A 15 5.46 -0.29 39.35
CA GLU A 15 4.42 -0.35 40.37
C GLU A 15 5.04 -0.50 41.77
N VAL A 16 6.01 -1.40 41.92
CA VAL A 16 6.75 -1.59 43.18
C VAL A 16 7.49 -0.31 43.59
N TRP A 17 8.14 0.37 42.64
CA TRP A 17 8.87 1.61 42.89
C TRP A 17 7.94 2.75 43.31
N LYS A 18 6.78 2.86 42.67
CA LYS A 18 5.76 3.84 43.06
C LYS A 18 5.31 3.63 44.52
N ASN A 19 5.09 2.38 44.94
CA ASN A 19 4.72 2.08 46.32
C ASN A 19 5.84 2.43 47.32
N ILE A 20 7.11 2.22 46.93
CA ILE A 20 8.28 2.66 47.73
C ILE A 20 8.30 4.19 47.86
N GLU A 21 8.05 4.91 46.77
CA GLU A 21 8.00 6.38 46.77
C GLU A 21 6.86 6.91 47.65
N ASP A 22 5.67 6.31 47.55
CA ASP A 22 4.49 6.67 48.36
C ASP A 22 4.74 6.43 49.87
N ILE A 23 5.36 5.29 50.22
CA ILE A 23 5.73 5.00 51.62
C ILE A 23 6.88 5.91 52.08
N SER A 24 7.88 6.18 51.24
CA SER A 24 8.99 7.08 51.55
C SER A 24 8.51 8.51 51.82
N ASN A 25 7.45 8.97 51.17
CA ASN A 25 6.89 10.30 51.40
C ASN A 25 6.08 10.39 52.71
N SER A 26 5.56 9.26 53.20
CA SER A 26 4.70 9.18 54.39
C SER A 26 5.40 8.62 55.64
N ILE A 27 6.64 8.16 55.53
CA ILE A 27 7.42 7.60 56.64
C ILE A 27 7.78 8.69 57.67
N THR A 28 7.40 8.44 58.93
CA THR A 28 7.64 9.29 60.12
C THR A 28 8.45 8.52 61.18
N LEU A 29 8.99 9.22 62.17
CA LEU A 29 9.66 8.64 63.36
C LEU A 29 8.79 8.81 64.61
N ASP A 30 8.92 7.89 65.57
CA ASP A 30 8.22 7.98 66.87
C ASP A 30 9.05 8.73 67.92
N ASP A 31 10.38 8.69 67.81
CA ASP A 31 11.32 9.38 68.69
C ASP A 31 12.35 10.14 67.84
N GLU A 32 12.21 11.46 67.79
CA GLU A 32 13.11 12.36 67.05
C GLU A 32 14.37 12.72 67.85
N SER A 33 14.52 12.22 69.08
CA SER A 33 15.70 12.49 69.92
C SER A 33 16.89 11.56 69.62
N VAL A 34 16.68 10.48 68.86
CA VAL A 34 17.72 9.52 68.44
C VAL A 34 18.28 9.92 67.08
N GLU A 35 19.42 10.61 67.09
CA GLU A 35 20.07 11.17 65.89
C GLU A 35 20.36 10.14 64.78
N SER A 36 20.76 8.92 65.15
CA SER A 36 21.05 7.85 64.18
C SER A 36 19.82 7.39 63.39
N ASP A 37 18.65 7.36 64.03
CA ASP A 37 17.42 6.86 63.43
C ASP A 37 16.83 7.91 62.47
N VAL A 38 17.01 9.19 62.82
CA VAL A 38 16.73 10.34 61.95
C VAL A 38 17.61 10.32 60.71
N GLU A 39 18.90 10.02 60.86
CA GLU A 39 19.86 9.96 59.74
C GLU A 39 19.52 8.84 58.73
N GLU A 40 19.17 7.65 59.22
CA GLU A 40 18.83 6.50 58.37
C GLU A 40 17.59 6.77 57.49
N ILE A 41 16.54 7.38 58.04
CA ILE A 41 15.34 7.73 57.28
C ILE A 41 15.60 8.91 56.33
N ALA A 42 16.37 9.91 56.76
CA ALA A 42 16.72 11.04 55.90
C ALA A 42 17.56 10.58 54.68
N ARG A 43 18.52 9.67 54.90
CA ARG A 43 19.30 9.03 53.84
C ARG A 43 18.40 8.26 52.89
N PHE A 44 17.51 7.44 53.42
CA PHE A 44 16.57 6.64 52.63
C PHE A 44 15.75 7.54 51.68
N LYS A 45 15.11 8.58 52.23
CA LYS A 45 14.34 9.57 51.44
C LYS A 45 15.19 10.23 50.36
N LYS A 46 16.39 10.70 50.72
CA LYS A 46 17.32 11.35 49.78
C LYS A 46 17.63 10.45 48.58
N VAL A 47 17.91 9.18 48.83
CA VAL A 47 18.28 8.25 47.76
C VAL A 47 17.06 7.84 46.92
N VAL A 48 15.88 7.64 47.51
CA VAL A 48 14.63 7.42 46.77
C VAL A 48 14.32 8.58 45.83
N THR A 49 14.42 9.82 46.31
CA THR A 49 14.22 11.02 45.47
C THR A 49 15.23 11.09 44.33
N TYR A 50 16.49 10.75 44.59
CA TYR A 50 17.54 10.74 43.57
C TYR A 50 17.27 9.68 42.48
N ILE A 51 16.96 8.45 42.87
CA ILE A 51 16.65 7.36 41.93
C ILE A 51 15.40 7.69 41.11
N SER A 52 14.35 8.25 41.73
CA SER A 52 13.10 8.59 41.04
C SER A 52 13.33 9.64 39.95
N ASN A 53 14.17 10.64 40.21
CA ASN A 53 14.54 11.62 39.19
C ASN A 53 15.35 11.01 38.04
N ILE A 54 16.26 10.06 38.32
CA ILE A 54 17.00 9.34 37.28
C ILE A 54 16.03 8.53 36.39
N LEU A 55 15.10 7.80 36.99
CA LEU A 55 14.11 6.99 36.26
C LEU A 55 13.21 7.80 35.33
N ILE A 56 13.01 9.10 35.60
CA ILE A 56 12.29 10.03 34.73
C ILE A 56 13.15 10.48 33.54
N SER A 57 14.46 10.66 33.75
CA SER A 57 15.39 11.20 32.74
C SER A 57 16.11 10.15 31.89
N VAL A 58 15.98 8.87 32.22
CA VAL A 58 16.76 7.79 31.60
C VAL A 58 16.24 7.43 30.20
N ASP A 59 17.16 7.10 29.29
CA ASP A 59 16.82 6.52 27.99
C ASP A 59 16.73 4.98 28.11
N PRO A 60 15.53 4.38 28.00
CA PRO A 60 15.37 2.94 28.13
C PRO A 60 16.03 2.13 27.02
N GLU A 61 16.38 2.75 25.88
CA GLU A 61 17.03 2.06 24.76
C GLU A 61 18.52 1.77 25.02
N LEU A 62 19.13 2.51 25.97
CA LEU A 62 20.55 2.37 26.33
C LEU A 62 20.78 1.47 27.54
N ILE A 63 19.71 0.96 28.16
CA ILE A 63 19.79 0.10 29.35
C ILE A 63 19.48 -1.35 28.99
N PRO A 64 20.37 -2.31 29.31
CA PRO A 64 20.10 -3.72 29.11
C PRO A 64 18.84 -4.18 29.86
N SER A 65 18.00 -5.01 29.21
CA SER A 65 16.75 -5.51 29.83
C SER A 65 16.98 -6.29 31.13
N SER A 66 18.17 -6.87 31.34
CA SER A 66 18.56 -7.55 32.59
C SER A 66 18.63 -6.59 33.79
N THR A 67 18.94 -5.31 33.56
CA THR A 67 19.01 -4.29 34.61
C THR A 67 17.66 -4.11 35.30
N TRP A 68 16.55 -4.11 34.55
CA TRP A 68 15.20 -3.95 35.11
C TRP A 68 14.74 -5.16 35.93
N LYS A 69 15.18 -6.36 35.56
CA LYS A 69 14.96 -7.58 36.35
C LYS A 69 15.72 -7.55 37.68
N ASN A 70 16.98 -7.12 37.66
CA ASN A 70 17.79 -6.96 38.86
C ASN A 70 17.27 -5.83 39.75
N PHE A 71 16.81 -4.73 39.14
CA PHE A 71 16.18 -3.61 39.83
C PHE A 71 14.94 -4.08 40.60
N LEU A 72 14.02 -4.80 39.94
CA LEU A 72 12.86 -5.41 40.60
C LEU A 72 13.26 -6.33 41.77
N GLY A 73 14.31 -7.13 41.58
CA GLY A 73 14.81 -8.06 42.60
C GLY A 73 15.29 -7.39 43.89
N GLN A 74 15.67 -6.11 43.85
CA GLN A 74 16.04 -5.32 45.03
C GLN A 74 14.91 -4.38 45.50
N SER A 75 14.05 -3.91 44.59
CA SER A 75 12.88 -3.11 44.96
C SER A 75 11.87 -3.90 45.79
N GLN A 76 11.61 -5.18 45.47
CA GLN A 76 10.59 -5.95 46.20
C GLN A 76 10.98 -6.23 47.67
N PRO A 77 12.23 -6.66 47.99
CA PRO A 77 12.68 -6.76 49.38
C PRO A 77 12.70 -5.40 50.09
N CYS A 78 13.11 -4.33 49.40
CA CYS A 78 13.07 -2.97 49.95
C CYS A 78 11.65 -2.59 50.40
N LEU A 79 10.65 -2.78 49.53
CA LEU A 79 9.26 -2.51 49.85
C LEU A 79 8.78 -3.32 51.06
N THR A 80 9.15 -4.61 51.11
CA THR A 80 8.79 -5.51 52.23
C THR A 80 9.35 -5.00 53.57
N GLN A 81 10.58 -4.50 53.58
CA GLN A 81 11.16 -3.91 54.80
C GLN A 81 10.44 -2.63 55.22
N LEU A 82 10.07 -1.76 54.28
CA LEU A 82 9.30 -0.55 54.59
C LEU A 82 7.91 -0.86 55.15
N GLU A 83 7.23 -1.85 54.59
CA GLU A 83 5.94 -2.32 55.11
C GLU A 83 6.07 -2.92 56.52
N ALA A 84 7.16 -3.63 56.80
CA ALA A 84 7.45 -4.14 58.13
C ALA A 84 7.71 -3.01 59.14
N TYR A 85 8.49 -2.00 58.74
CA TYR A 85 8.70 -0.79 59.54
C TYR A 85 7.38 -0.08 59.87
N ASN A 86 6.48 0.08 58.89
CA ASN A 86 5.18 0.71 59.13
C ASN A 86 4.30 -0.07 60.13
N LYS A 87 4.52 -1.38 60.30
CA LYS A 87 3.75 -2.22 61.22
C LYS A 87 4.29 -2.24 62.64
N ASN A 88 5.61 -2.29 62.80
CA ASN A 88 6.25 -2.53 64.10
C ASN A 88 7.21 -1.41 64.55
N ARG A 89 7.44 -0.41 63.71
CA ARG A 89 8.26 0.79 63.96
C ARG A 89 9.73 0.48 64.32
N ASN A 90 10.23 -0.71 63.99
CA ASN A 90 11.61 -1.12 64.27
C ASN A 90 12.58 -0.58 63.20
N ILE A 91 13.48 0.33 63.58
CA ILE A 91 14.44 1.00 62.70
C ILE A 91 15.37 0.05 61.92
N GLN A 92 15.60 -1.17 62.41
CA GLN A 92 16.38 -2.18 61.69
C GLN A 92 15.81 -2.46 60.29
N HIS A 93 14.49 -2.33 60.11
CA HIS A 93 13.87 -2.47 58.79
C HIS A 93 14.26 -1.33 57.83
N VAL A 94 14.43 -0.10 58.30
CA VAL A 94 14.89 1.02 57.47
C VAL A 94 16.36 0.83 57.09
N ILE A 95 17.20 0.36 58.01
CA ILE A 95 18.61 0.05 57.74
C ILE A 95 18.73 -1.02 56.64
N GLN A 96 17.91 -2.08 56.71
CA GLN A 96 17.88 -3.10 55.65
C GLN A 96 17.31 -2.56 54.34
N ALA A 97 16.32 -1.66 54.39
CA ALA A 97 15.81 -0.97 53.19
C ALA A 97 16.89 -0.09 52.53
N ASN A 98 17.70 0.61 53.34
CA ASN A 98 18.86 1.38 52.86
C ASN A 98 19.88 0.51 52.14
N ALA A 99 20.17 -0.70 52.64
CA ALA A 99 21.05 -1.65 51.96
C ALA A 99 20.51 -2.09 50.59
N HIS A 100 19.20 -2.29 50.45
CA HIS A 100 18.58 -2.60 49.16
C HIS A 100 18.62 -1.41 48.19
N ILE A 101 18.39 -0.19 48.68
CA ILE A 101 18.47 1.03 47.87
C ILE A 101 19.91 1.32 47.40
N ASP A 102 20.92 0.96 48.17
CA ASP A 102 22.32 1.07 47.74
C ASP A 102 22.65 0.17 46.56
N ASN A 103 22.08 -1.04 46.54
CA ASN A 103 22.17 -1.92 45.38
C ASN A 103 21.44 -1.34 44.16
N LEU A 104 20.28 -0.71 44.36
CA LEU A 104 19.53 -0.04 43.28
C LEU A 104 20.32 1.12 42.65
N LEU A 105 21.04 1.90 43.46
CA LEU A 105 21.94 2.94 42.97
C LEU A 105 23.02 2.37 42.04
N SER A 106 23.61 1.22 42.40
CA SER A 106 24.68 0.61 41.61
C SER A 106 24.24 0.21 40.18
N TYR A 107 22.96 -0.12 40.00
CA TYR A 107 22.41 -0.50 38.70
C TYR A 107 22.15 0.70 37.77
N LEU A 108 21.84 1.86 38.33
CA LEU A 108 21.51 3.06 37.55
C LEU A 108 22.69 4.03 37.37
N LYS A 109 23.70 3.96 38.25
CA LYS A 109 24.89 4.82 38.22
C LYS A 109 25.69 4.80 36.90
N PRO A 110 25.86 3.66 36.19
CA PRO A 110 26.53 3.64 34.89
C PRO A 110 25.78 4.43 33.79
N TYR A 111 24.50 4.70 34.01
CA TYR A 111 23.59 5.31 33.04
C TYR A 111 23.07 6.69 33.48
N SER A 112 23.50 7.17 34.66
CA SER A 112 23.17 8.51 35.14
C SER A 112 24.10 9.53 34.48
N VAL A 113 23.54 10.32 33.55
CA VAL A 113 24.24 11.37 32.81
C VAL A 113 24.90 12.35 33.78
N SER A 114 26.23 12.26 33.91
CA SER A 114 26.98 13.18 34.78
C SER A 114 28.37 13.58 34.27
N SER A 115 28.79 13.16 33.06
CA SER A 115 30.01 13.71 32.43
C SER A 115 29.78 14.23 31.01
N SER A 116 30.45 15.33 30.67
CA SER A 116 30.44 15.97 29.35
C SER A 116 30.91 15.04 28.22
N GLU A 117 31.78 14.07 28.51
CA GLU A 117 32.24 13.09 27.50
C GLU A 117 31.13 12.11 27.08
N GLN A 118 30.22 11.75 27.98
CA GLN A 118 29.11 10.84 27.67
C GLN A 118 28.04 11.51 26.81
N VAL A 119 27.82 12.82 26.96
CA VAL A 119 26.96 13.61 26.07
C VAL A 119 27.54 13.67 24.66
N VAL A 120 28.87 13.79 24.53
CA VAL A 120 29.55 13.74 23.23
C VAL A 120 29.43 12.35 22.62
N ALA A 121 29.60 11.28 23.40
CA ALA A 121 29.42 9.90 22.92
C ALA A 121 27.96 9.61 22.51
N TYR A 122 26.99 10.12 23.25
CA TYR A 122 25.56 10.03 22.92
C TYR A 122 25.24 10.78 21.63
N ASN A 123 25.68 12.03 21.50
CA ASN A 123 25.48 12.81 20.28
C ASN A 123 26.15 12.14 19.07
N LYS A 124 27.35 11.57 19.25
CA LYS A 124 28.03 10.80 18.22
C LYS A 124 27.23 9.55 17.82
N ALA A 125 26.74 8.77 18.77
CA ALA A 125 25.93 7.58 18.50
C ALA A 125 24.63 7.93 17.75
N VAL A 126 23.96 9.04 18.12
CA VAL A 126 22.77 9.54 17.42
C VAL A 126 23.10 10.02 16.00
N MET A 127 24.25 10.69 15.80
CA MET A 127 24.71 11.12 14.48
C MET A 127 25.08 9.94 13.58
N ASP A 128 25.84 8.96 14.08
CA ASP A 128 26.23 7.76 13.34
C ASP A 128 24.98 6.93 12.92
N TYR A 129 23.98 6.84 13.81
CA TYR A 129 22.69 6.21 13.49
C TYR A 129 21.94 6.96 12.38
N ALA A 130 21.91 8.29 12.43
CA ALA A 130 21.26 9.11 11.41
C ALA A 130 21.96 9.01 10.03
N GLU A 131 23.31 8.96 10.02
CA GLU A 131 24.11 8.79 8.81
C GLU A 131 23.91 7.41 8.17
N GLY A 132 23.85 6.34 8.99
CA GLY A 132 23.53 5.00 8.52
C GLY A 132 22.14 4.91 7.88
N MET A 133 21.13 5.56 8.47
CA MET A 133 19.78 5.64 7.92
C MET A 133 19.74 6.42 6.60
N SER A 134 20.44 7.55 6.53
CA SER A 134 20.55 8.37 5.30
C SER A 134 21.21 7.59 4.17
N SER A 135 22.30 6.88 4.45
CA SER A 135 23.02 6.04 3.49
C SER A 135 22.13 4.88 2.99
N GLY A 136 21.34 4.27 3.89
CA GLY A 136 20.34 3.28 3.53
C GLY A 136 19.27 3.82 2.56
N LEU A 137 18.79 5.05 2.79
CA LEU A 137 17.83 5.72 1.91
C LEU A 137 18.41 6.07 0.53
N VAL A 138 19.67 6.52 0.48
CA VAL A 138 20.38 6.79 -0.78
C VAL A 138 20.55 5.50 -1.60
N ASN A 139 20.97 4.41 -0.95
CA ASN A 139 21.11 3.11 -1.62
C ASN A 139 19.77 2.57 -2.12
N PHE A 140 18.70 2.75 -1.34
CA PHE A 140 17.35 2.40 -1.77
C PHE A 140 16.92 3.22 -3.00
N LYS A 141 17.13 4.54 -2.98
CA LYS A 141 16.85 5.42 -4.11
C LYS A 141 17.60 4.98 -5.37
N ASN A 142 18.90 4.70 -5.26
CA ASN A 142 19.70 4.23 -6.40
C ASN A 142 19.16 2.91 -6.97
N LYS A 143 18.72 1.97 -6.13
CA LYS A 143 18.08 0.73 -6.60
C LYS A 143 16.76 1.00 -7.34
N VAL A 144 15.95 1.94 -6.84
CA VAL A 144 14.70 2.34 -7.50
C VAL A 144 14.98 2.98 -8.86
N ASP A 145 15.98 3.85 -8.96
CA ASP A 145 16.36 4.50 -10.23
C ASP A 145 16.87 3.50 -11.27
N ILE A 146 17.66 2.50 -10.84
CA ILE A 146 18.12 1.39 -11.70
C ILE A 146 16.94 0.56 -12.19
N LEU A 147 16.03 0.17 -11.28
CA LEU A 147 14.85 -0.62 -11.63
C LEU A 147 13.93 0.14 -12.59
N TYR A 148 13.72 1.44 -12.36
CA TYR A 148 12.94 2.29 -13.24
C TYR A 148 13.54 2.37 -14.65
N SER A 149 14.87 2.54 -14.74
CA SER A 149 15.57 2.58 -16.03
C SER A 149 15.46 1.25 -16.79
N SER A 150 15.63 0.12 -16.09
CA SER A 150 15.48 -1.21 -16.68
C SER A 150 14.04 -1.50 -17.14
N MET A 151 13.03 -1.08 -16.37
CA MET A 151 11.62 -1.19 -16.78
C MET A 151 11.32 -0.36 -18.02
N LYS A 152 11.91 0.84 -18.13
CA LYS A 152 11.72 1.70 -19.31
C LYS A 152 12.30 1.05 -20.57
N GLU A 153 13.53 0.53 -20.49
CA GLU A 153 14.18 -0.17 -21.60
C GLU A 153 13.38 -1.40 -22.04
N GLN A 154 12.94 -2.24 -21.10
CA GLN A 154 12.07 -3.39 -21.41
C GLN A 154 10.75 -2.98 -22.06
N SER A 155 10.15 -1.86 -21.64
CA SER A 155 8.92 -1.36 -22.26
C SER A 155 9.14 -0.90 -23.71
N GLU A 156 10.30 -0.33 -24.03
CA GLU A 156 10.66 0.07 -25.39
C GLU A 156 10.87 -1.17 -26.28
N ASP A 157 11.55 -2.20 -25.78
CA ASP A 157 11.73 -3.49 -26.48
C ASP A 157 10.41 -4.23 -26.73
N ILE A 158 9.48 -4.22 -25.77
CA ILE A 158 8.14 -4.80 -25.93
C ILE A 158 7.37 -4.09 -27.05
N ASN A 159 7.45 -2.76 -27.11
CA ASN A 159 6.78 -1.99 -28.17
C ASN A 159 7.36 -2.30 -29.55
N SER A 160 8.70 -2.35 -29.67
CA SER A 160 9.38 -2.74 -30.91
C SER A 160 9.00 -4.16 -31.36
N THR A 161 8.91 -5.10 -30.42
CA THR A 161 8.48 -6.48 -30.71
C THR A 161 7.03 -6.53 -31.16
N ARG A 162 6.15 -5.75 -30.52
CA ARG A 162 4.74 -5.65 -30.91
C ARG A 162 4.57 -5.13 -32.33
N GLU A 163 5.35 -4.13 -32.74
CA GLU A 163 5.32 -3.59 -34.10
C GLU A 163 5.71 -4.66 -35.12
N LYS A 164 6.79 -5.42 -34.87
CA LYS A 164 7.20 -6.53 -35.74
C LYS A 164 6.14 -7.64 -35.83
N VAL A 165 5.46 -7.96 -34.73
CA VAL A 165 4.37 -8.95 -34.74
C VAL A 165 3.19 -8.48 -35.59
N LEU A 166 2.85 -7.19 -35.50
CA LEU A 166 1.79 -6.59 -36.33
C LEU A 166 2.16 -6.59 -37.82
N GLU A 167 3.41 -6.27 -38.14
CA GLU A 167 3.92 -6.32 -39.52
C GLU A 167 3.83 -7.74 -40.08
N ASN A 168 4.39 -8.73 -39.38
CA ASN A 168 4.32 -10.15 -39.77
C ASN A 168 2.89 -10.65 -39.88
N TYR A 169 1.98 -10.22 -38.99
CA TYR A 169 0.57 -10.59 -39.07
C TYR A 169 -0.07 -10.07 -40.35
N ASN A 170 0.20 -8.81 -40.72
CA ASN A 170 -0.33 -8.22 -41.94
C ASN A 170 0.22 -8.93 -43.20
N GLU A 171 1.49 -9.33 -43.19
CA GLU A 171 2.07 -10.13 -44.28
C GLU A 171 1.39 -11.50 -44.40
N ILE A 172 1.19 -12.20 -43.27
CA ILE A 172 0.50 -13.50 -43.25
C ILE A 172 -0.95 -13.37 -43.72
N ASP A 173 -1.67 -12.33 -43.30
CA ASP A 173 -3.04 -12.06 -43.75
C ASP A 173 -3.10 -11.78 -45.27
N GLY A 174 -2.10 -11.07 -45.80
CA GLY A 174 -1.93 -10.87 -47.24
C GLY A 174 -1.74 -12.19 -47.99
N ILE A 175 -0.77 -13.00 -47.56
CA ILE A 175 -0.49 -14.31 -48.15
C ILE A 175 -1.72 -15.23 -48.08
N TYR A 176 -2.45 -15.21 -46.96
CA TYR A 176 -3.66 -16.02 -46.80
C TYR A 176 -4.74 -15.64 -47.83
N LYS A 177 -4.93 -14.35 -48.11
CA LYS A 177 -5.89 -13.88 -49.14
C LYS A 177 -5.46 -14.33 -50.53
N GLU A 178 -4.18 -14.21 -50.87
CA GLU A 178 -3.64 -14.70 -52.15
C GLU A 178 -3.82 -16.21 -52.30
N LEU A 179 -3.58 -16.98 -51.24
CA LEU A 179 -3.81 -18.43 -51.21
C LEU A 179 -5.28 -18.79 -51.42
N GLU A 180 -6.21 -18.04 -50.83
CA GLU A 180 -7.65 -18.27 -51.00
C GLU A 180 -8.11 -17.93 -52.42
N GLU A 181 -7.53 -16.89 -53.05
CA GLU A 181 -7.77 -16.56 -54.45
C GLU A 181 -7.25 -17.66 -55.38
N LEU A 182 -6.00 -18.12 -55.19
CA LEU A 182 -5.43 -19.25 -55.93
C LEU A 182 -6.25 -20.52 -55.74
N ARG A 183 -6.70 -20.80 -54.51
CA ARG A 183 -7.54 -21.97 -54.22
C ARG A 183 -8.87 -21.91 -54.99
N LYS A 184 -9.46 -20.72 -55.12
CA LYS A 184 -10.66 -20.53 -55.93
C LYS A 184 -10.37 -20.75 -57.41
N GLU A 185 -9.31 -20.15 -57.94
CA GLU A 185 -8.93 -20.29 -59.36
C GLU A 185 -8.66 -21.75 -59.77
N TYR A 186 -7.88 -22.47 -58.95
CA TYR A 186 -7.43 -23.82 -59.30
C TYR A 186 -8.48 -24.90 -59.01
N PHE A 187 -9.18 -24.82 -57.87
CA PHE A 187 -9.99 -25.93 -57.37
C PHE A 187 -11.50 -25.65 -57.32
N SER A 188 -11.92 -24.43 -56.99
CA SER A 188 -13.33 -24.17 -56.62
C SER A 188 -14.16 -23.51 -57.74
N GLY A 189 -13.52 -22.70 -58.59
CA GLY A 189 -14.18 -21.88 -59.60
C GLY A 189 -14.95 -20.71 -59.00
N SER A 190 -15.63 -19.95 -59.87
CA SER A 190 -16.66 -18.97 -59.52
C SER A 190 -17.93 -19.23 -60.32
N ASP A 191 -19.06 -18.64 -59.93
CA ASP A 191 -20.32 -18.77 -60.67
C ASP A 191 -20.21 -18.36 -62.15
N SER A 192 -19.22 -17.54 -62.51
CA SER A 192 -18.96 -17.10 -63.88
C SER A 192 -17.83 -17.85 -64.61
N GLU A 193 -16.94 -18.56 -63.90
CA GLU A 193 -15.76 -19.18 -64.50
C GLU A 193 -15.39 -20.52 -63.83
N LYS A 194 -15.31 -21.59 -64.64
CA LYS A 194 -14.93 -22.94 -64.19
C LYS A 194 -13.49 -22.98 -63.70
N SER A 195 -13.23 -23.78 -62.67
CA SER A 195 -11.88 -23.96 -62.12
C SER A 195 -10.93 -24.60 -63.13
N VAL A 196 -9.61 -24.43 -62.92
CA VAL A 196 -8.61 -25.13 -63.75
C VAL A 196 -8.80 -26.64 -63.69
N GLN A 197 -9.12 -27.18 -62.51
CA GLN A 197 -9.42 -28.60 -62.33
C GLN A 197 -10.61 -29.05 -63.20
N GLU A 198 -11.71 -28.29 -63.21
CA GLU A 198 -12.87 -28.59 -64.05
C GLU A 198 -12.56 -28.48 -65.54
N LYS A 199 -11.75 -27.49 -65.95
CA LYS A 199 -11.27 -27.35 -67.34
C LYS A 199 -10.43 -28.56 -67.76
N ILE A 200 -9.57 -29.08 -66.89
CA ILE A 200 -8.77 -30.29 -67.15
C ILE A 200 -9.67 -31.52 -67.27
N ILE A 201 -10.65 -31.69 -66.38
CA ILE A 201 -11.60 -32.82 -66.45
C ILE A 201 -12.36 -32.80 -67.79
N LEU A 202 -12.84 -31.62 -68.22
CA LEU A 202 -13.51 -31.48 -69.52
C LEU A 202 -12.59 -31.83 -70.70
N LEU A 203 -11.32 -31.44 -70.64
CA LEU A 203 -10.34 -31.80 -71.66
C LEU A 203 -10.07 -33.30 -71.70
N ILE A 204 -10.01 -33.96 -70.53
CA ILE A 204 -9.87 -35.42 -70.43
C ILE A 204 -11.08 -36.10 -71.06
N ASP A 205 -12.30 -35.67 -70.72
CA ASP A 205 -13.53 -36.23 -71.29
C ASP A 205 -13.58 -36.05 -72.82
N GLN A 206 -13.22 -34.87 -73.32
CA GLN A 206 -13.09 -34.62 -74.76
C GLN A 206 -12.03 -35.50 -75.42
N THR A 207 -10.90 -35.71 -74.74
CA THR A 207 -9.81 -36.56 -75.23
C THR A 207 -10.23 -38.02 -75.29
N GLU A 208 -10.99 -38.51 -74.30
CA GLU A 208 -11.56 -39.85 -74.29
C GLU A 208 -12.62 -40.04 -75.39
N GLU A 209 -13.45 -39.02 -75.65
CA GLU A 209 -14.38 -39.04 -76.77
C GLU A 209 -13.65 -39.11 -78.12
N ILE A 210 -12.59 -38.31 -78.30
CA ILE A 210 -11.74 -38.36 -79.49
C ILE A 210 -11.05 -39.72 -79.61
N ARG A 211 -10.51 -40.27 -78.52
CA ARG A 211 -9.90 -41.60 -78.48
C ARG A 211 -10.88 -42.67 -78.93
N THR A 212 -12.13 -42.60 -78.46
CA THR A 212 -13.19 -43.54 -78.84
C THR A 212 -13.51 -43.44 -80.33
N LYS A 213 -13.54 -42.23 -80.90
CA LYS A 213 -13.70 -42.03 -82.35
C LYS A 213 -12.50 -42.54 -83.16
N ILE A 214 -11.27 -42.34 -82.67
CA ILE A 214 -10.05 -42.86 -83.31
C ILE A 214 -10.05 -44.39 -83.29
N LEU A 215 -10.48 -45.02 -82.19
CA LEU A 215 -10.61 -46.48 -82.11
C LEU A 215 -11.67 -47.01 -83.08
N ALA A 216 -12.81 -46.32 -83.22
CA ALA A 216 -13.81 -46.68 -84.22
C ALA A 216 -13.26 -46.60 -85.66
N TYR A 217 -12.46 -45.56 -85.98
CA TYR A 217 -11.78 -45.45 -87.27
C TYR A 217 -10.66 -46.49 -87.45
N HIS A 218 -9.95 -46.82 -86.38
CA HIS A 218 -8.93 -47.87 -86.37
C HIS A 218 -9.57 -49.22 -86.73
N ASP A 219 -10.67 -49.59 -86.10
CA ASP A 219 -11.37 -50.84 -86.37
C ASP A 219 -11.90 -50.89 -87.82
N GLU A 220 -12.40 -49.77 -88.35
CA GLU A 220 -12.86 -49.64 -89.74
C GLU A 220 -11.73 -49.76 -90.77
N LEU A 221 -10.54 -49.22 -90.49
CA LEU A 221 -9.41 -49.19 -91.44
C LEU A 221 -8.44 -50.38 -91.31
N LEU A 222 -8.41 -51.05 -90.17
CA LEU A 222 -7.33 -51.99 -89.82
C LEU A 222 -7.78 -53.42 -89.48
N ASP A 223 -9.00 -53.61 -88.98
CA ASP A 223 -9.49 -54.95 -88.56
C ASP A 223 -10.43 -55.63 -89.58
N SER A 224 -11.08 -54.89 -90.47
CA SER A 224 -11.98 -55.47 -91.48
C SER A 224 -11.81 -54.90 -92.89
N GLY A 225 -10.87 -55.47 -93.66
CA GLY A 225 -10.73 -55.21 -95.09
C GLY A 225 -9.42 -55.77 -95.67
N SER A 226 -9.47 -56.34 -96.88
CA SER A 226 -8.32 -56.97 -97.56
C SER A 226 -7.25 -56.01 -98.09
N ASP A 227 -7.37 -54.71 -97.81
CA ASP A 227 -6.38 -53.66 -98.11
C ASP A 227 -5.79 -53.04 -96.82
N SER A 228 -5.90 -53.73 -95.67
CA SER A 228 -5.47 -53.21 -94.36
C SER A 228 -3.95 -53.31 -94.15
N ILE A 229 -3.41 -52.37 -93.36
CA ILE A 229 -2.00 -52.15 -92.97
C ILE A 229 -1.33 -53.40 -92.32
N SER A 230 -2.01 -54.54 -92.19
CA SER A 230 -1.44 -55.80 -91.69
C SER A 230 -0.19 -56.27 -92.46
N GLU A 231 -0.05 -55.88 -93.73
CA GLU A 231 1.13 -56.20 -94.54
C GLU A 231 2.33 -55.26 -94.23
N ILE A 232 2.08 -54.08 -93.64
CA ILE A 232 3.08 -53.12 -93.15
C ILE A 232 3.55 -53.49 -91.72
N ILE A 233 2.75 -54.23 -90.95
CA ILE A 233 3.06 -54.67 -89.57
C ILE A 233 4.20 -55.71 -89.50
N LYS A 234 4.67 -56.24 -90.63
CA LYS A 234 5.92 -57.02 -90.68
C LYS A 234 7.15 -56.19 -90.28
N GLU A 235 7.09 -54.87 -90.45
CA GLU A 235 8.15 -53.91 -90.09
C GLU A 235 8.06 -53.45 -88.62
N ALA A 236 6.90 -53.60 -87.96
CA ALA A 236 6.69 -53.20 -86.57
C ALA A 236 7.22 -54.20 -85.52
N LYS A 237 7.50 -55.44 -85.94
CA LYS A 237 8.02 -56.52 -85.09
C LYS A 237 9.34 -56.17 -84.39
N ASP A 238 10.18 -55.35 -85.04
CA ASP A 238 11.50 -54.98 -84.53
C ASP A 238 11.44 -53.96 -83.36
N LYS A 239 10.32 -53.22 -83.17
CA LYS A 239 10.12 -52.31 -82.03
C LYS A 239 9.66 -53.01 -80.74
N SER A 240 9.06 -54.20 -80.84
CA SER A 240 8.48 -54.91 -79.70
C SER A 240 9.51 -55.44 -78.70
N ILE A 241 10.78 -55.53 -79.10
CA ILE A 241 11.87 -56.06 -78.26
C ILE A 241 12.33 -55.03 -77.22
N ASN A 242 12.26 -53.72 -77.51
CA ASN A 242 12.68 -52.67 -76.56
C ASN A 242 11.67 -52.41 -75.43
N ASN A 243 10.37 -52.44 -75.71
CA ASN A 243 9.33 -52.17 -74.70
C ASN A 243 9.28 -53.20 -73.56
N SER A 244 9.71 -54.45 -73.81
CA SER A 244 9.74 -55.48 -72.76
C SER A 244 10.77 -55.18 -71.66
N SER A 245 11.79 -54.37 -71.95
CA SER A 245 12.85 -54.00 -71.00
C SER A 245 12.39 -52.89 -70.04
N GLU A 246 11.71 -51.85 -70.55
CA GLU A 246 11.23 -50.72 -69.73
C GLU A 246 10.08 -51.12 -68.78
N ILE A 247 9.23 -52.07 -69.20
CA ILE A 247 8.11 -52.55 -68.37
C ILE A 247 8.61 -53.29 -67.12
N SER A 248 9.74 -53.99 -67.20
CA SER A 248 10.32 -54.70 -66.05
C SER A 248 10.90 -53.75 -65.00
N GLU A 249 11.54 -52.65 -65.41
CA GLU A 249 12.08 -51.64 -64.48
C GLU A 249 10.97 -50.85 -63.78
N LEU A 250 9.89 -50.51 -64.49
CA LEU A 250 8.74 -49.83 -63.90
C LEU A 250 7.99 -50.71 -62.88
N LEU A 251 7.93 -52.02 -63.11
CA LEU A 251 7.29 -52.97 -62.19
C LEU A 251 8.05 -53.08 -60.87
N ASP A 252 9.39 -53.15 -60.92
CA ASP A 252 10.24 -53.19 -59.72
C ASP A 252 10.14 -51.88 -58.90
N GLN A 253 10.11 -50.72 -59.56
CA GLN A 253 9.93 -49.44 -58.88
C GLN A 253 8.54 -49.31 -58.23
N THR A 254 7.51 -49.80 -58.91
CA THR A 254 6.14 -49.77 -58.40
C THR A 254 5.99 -50.70 -57.18
N GLU A 255 6.66 -51.86 -57.17
CA GLU A 255 6.60 -52.78 -56.03
C GLU A 255 7.28 -52.19 -54.78
N ILE A 256 8.38 -51.45 -54.95
CA ILE A 256 9.07 -50.73 -53.87
C ILE A 256 8.18 -49.61 -53.31
N GLN A 257 7.62 -48.77 -54.18
CA GLN A 257 6.71 -47.69 -53.79
C GLN A 257 5.46 -48.20 -53.08
N LEU A 258 4.93 -49.35 -53.51
CA LEU A 258 3.74 -49.95 -52.91
C LEU A 258 4.04 -50.52 -51.51
N LYS A 259 5.25 -51.06 -51.27
CA LYS A 259 5.71 -51.45 -49.93
C LYS A 259 5.89 -50.24 -49.01
N GLU A 260 6.48 -49.15 -49.50
CA GLU A 260 6.65 -47.92 -48.72
C GLU A 260 5.30 -47.29 -48.36
N LEU A 261 4.38 -47.19 -49.33
CA LEU A 261 3.03 -46.66 -49.13
C LEU A 261 2.24 -47.49 -48.11
N LYS A 262 2.36 -48.83 -48.15
CA LYS A 262 1.70 -49.71 -47.18
C LYS A 262 2.28 -49.52 -45.77
N SER A 263 3.59 -49.31 -45.64
CA SER A 263 4.24 -49.01 -44.36
C SER A 263 3.85 -47.63 -43.81
N PHE A 264 3.68 -46.63 -44.68
CA PHE A 264 3.22 -45.30 -44.33
C PHE A 264 1.75 -45.31 -43.90
N TYR A 265 0.89 -46.01 -44.64
CA TYR A 265 -0.52 -46.21 -44.30
C TYR A 265 -0.67 -46.82 -42.89
N LEU A 266 0.13 -47.84 -42.56
CA LEU A 266 0.14 -48.45 -41.23
C LEU A 266 0.59 -47.49 -40.12
N LYS A 267 1.51 -46.54 -40.40
CA LYS A 267 1.95 -45.52 -39.42
C LYS A 267 0.94 -44.39 -39.23
N VAL A 268 0.23 -43.99 -40.28
CA VAL A 268 -0.73 -42.88 -40.24
C VAL A 268 -2.09 -43.33 -39.71
N VAL A 269 -2.56 -44.51 -40.14
CA VAL A 269 -3.92 -44.99 -39.89
C VAL A 269 -3.98 -46.01 -38.75
N GLY A 270 -2.96 -46.85 -38.55
CA GLY A 270 -2.91 -47.87 -37.49
C GLY A 270 -3.15 -49.31 -37.98
N LYS A 271 -3.21 -50.28 -37.06
CA LYS A 271 -3.56 -51.68 -37.36
C LYS A 271 -5.02 -51.95 -36.99
N GLU A 272 -5.73 -52.70 -37.84
CA GLU A 272 -7.02 -53.30 -37.50
C GLU A 272 -6.80 -54.46 -36.51
N ASN A 273 -7.55 -54.45 -35.42
CA ASN A 273 -7.70 -55.63 -34.55
C ASN A 273 -8.84 -56.52 -35.07
N ASP A 274 -8.95 -57.74 -34.55
CA ASP A 274 -9.87 -58.82 -34.98
C ASP A 274 -11.38 -58.45 -34.98
N GLU A 275 -11.73 -57.24 -34.53
CA GLU A 275 -13.10 -56.69 -34.43
C GLU A 275 -13.37 -55.57 -35.45
N GLY A 276 -12.42 -55.27 -36.36
CA GLY A 276 -12.58 -54.25 -37.41
C GLY A 276 -12.46 -52.79 -36.93
N VAL A 277 -12.02 -52.57 -35.69
CA VAL A 277 -11.73 -51.24 -35.15
C VAL A 277 -10.23 -50.98 -35.31
N VAL A 278 -9.90 -49.90 -36.01
CA VAL A 278 -8.52 -49.45 -36.22
C VAL A 278 -8.00 -48.86 -34.90
N SER A 279 -6.94 -49.46 -34.32
CA SER A 279 -6.35 -48.99 -33.07
C SER A 279 -4.91 -48.49 -33.28
N GLY A 280 -4.67 -47.23 -32.88
CA GLY A 280 -3.37 -46.56 -32.96
C GLY A 280 -3.15 -45.74 -34.24
N GLY A 281 -1.95 -45.15 -34.37
CA GLY A 281 -1.56 -44.30 -35.50
C GLY A 281 -1.61 -42.80 -35.18
N LEU A 282 -0.88 -42.00 -35.97
CA LEU A 282 -0.78 -40.55 -35.78
C LEU A 282 -2.13 -39.84 -35.83
N LYS A 283 -3.09 -40.35 -36.62
CA LYS A 283 -4.43 -39.76 -36.71
C LYS A 283 -5.16 -39.79 -35.37
N GLN A 284 -5.08 -40.90 -34.65
CA GLN A 284 -5.75 -41.06 -33.37
C GLN A 284 -5.07 -40.24 -32.27
N GLU A 285 -3.73 -40.18 -32.25
CA GLU A 285 -2.99 -39.31 -31.32
C GLU A 285 -3.29 -37.82 -31.54
N ILE A 286 -3.46 -37.38 -32.78
CA ILE A 286 -3.84 -35.98 -33.09
C ILE A 286 -5.25 -35.67 -32.61
N GLU A 287 -6.22 -36.57 -32.81
CA GLU A 287 -7.60 -36.37 -32.35
C GLU A 287 -7.66 -36.34 -30.81
N ASP A 288 -6.95 -37.25 -30.14
CA ASP A 288 -6.87 -37.30 -28.68
C ASP A 288 -6.21 -36.02 -28.11
N ARG A 289 -5.10 -35.56 -28.70
CA ARG A 289 -4.45 -34.31 -28.30
C ARG A 289 -5.32 -33.09 -28.55
N LYS A 290 -6.10 -33.07 -29.62
CA LYS A 290 -7.03 -31.98 -29.94
C LYS A 290 -8.13 -31.90 -28.89
N ASP A 291 -8.71 -33.05 -28.50
CA ASP A 291 -9.69 -33.14 -27.42
C ASP A 291 -9.12 -32.71 -26.07
N GLU A 292 -7.88 -33.08 -25.76
CA GLU A 292 -7.18 -32.60 -24.56
C GLU A 292 -6.95 -31.08 -24.60
N LEU A 293 -6.59 -30.52 -25.76
CA LEU A 293 -6.39 -29.08 -25.95
C LEU A 293 -7.69 -28.29 -25.81
N ASP A 294 -8.79 -28.78 -26.36
CA ASP A 294 -10.11 -28.14 -26.23
C ASP A 294 -10.61 -28.18 -24.78
N LYS A 295 -10.41 -29.31 -24.08
CA LYS A 295 -10.69 -29.41 -22.63
C LYS A 295 -9.80 -28.46 -21.83
N PHE A 296 -8.52 -28.34 -22.17
CA PHE A 296 -7.60 -27.42 -21.53
C PHE A 296 -8.00 -25.96 -21.77
N LYS A 297 -8.33 -25.59 -23.01
CA LYS A 297 -8.77 -24.24 -23.39
C LYS A 297 -10.02 -23.84 -22.62
N THR A 298 -11.05 -24.67 -22.63
CA THR A 298 -12.31 -24.40 -21.91
C THR A 298 -12.09 -24.30 -20.39
N LEU A 299 -11.19 -25.10 -19.81
CA LEU A 299 -10.82 -25.00 -18.40
C LEU A 299 -10.08 -23.69 -18.10
N GLN A 300 -9.18 -23.26 -18.98
CA GLN A 300 -8.44 -22.00 -18.82
C GLN A 300 -9.36 -20.78 -18.97
N GLU A 301 -10.28 -20.78 -19.93
CA GLU A 301 -11.27 -19.71 -20.09
C GLU A 301 -12.13 -19.57 -18.82
N LYS A 302 -12.59 -20.69 -18.25
CA LYS A 302 -13.32 -20.69 -16.97
C LYS A 302 -12.47 -20.14 -15.83
N ARG A 303 -11.21 -20.54 -15.72
CA ARG A 303 -10.28 -20.03 -14.69
C ARG A 303 -10.00 -18.54 -14.86
N TYR A 304 -9.78 -18.09 -16.08
CA TYR A 304 -9.50 -16.70 -16.40
C TYR A 304 -10.70 -15.80 -16.06
N LEU A 305 -11.91 -16.18 -16.48
CA LEU A 305 -13.13 -15.45 -16.14
C LEU A 305 -13.39 -15.42 -14.63
N ALA A 306 -13.21 -16.56 -13.94
CA ALA A 306 -13.37 -16.62 -12.49
C ALA A 306 -12.36 -15.71 -11.77
N LEU A 307 -11.10 -15.68 -12.23
CA LEU A 307 -10.06 -14.83 -11.65
C LEU A 307 -10.31 -13.35 -11.93
N ASN A 308 -10.70 -12.99 -13.16
CA ASN A 308 -10.99 -11.61 -13.52
C ASN A 308 -12.20 -11.06 -12.74
N ASN A 309 -13.25 -11.86 -12.57
CA ASN A 309 -14.40 -11.49 -11.73
C ASN A 309 -13.99 -11.28 -10.27
N GLN A 310 -13.12 -12.13 -9.71
CA GLN A 310 -12.59 -11.92 -8.35
C GLN A 310 -11.77 -10.63 -8.25
N ILE A 311 -10.96 -10.32 -9.25
CA ILE A 311 -10.17 -9.08 -9.29
C ILE A 311 -11.11 -7.86 -9.34
N GLU A 312 -12.08 -7.85 -10.25
CA GLU A 312 -13.05 -6.75 -10.39
C GLU A 312 -13.92 -6.56 -9.13
N GLU A 313 -14.24 -7.64 -8.43
CA GLU A 313 -14.97 -7.58 -7.16
C GLU A 313 -14.12 -7.01 -6.01
N LEU A 314 -12.83 -7.35 -5.96
CA LEU A 314 -11.89 -6.91 -4.92
C LEU A 314 -11.35 -5.49 -5.14
N LEU A 315 -11.27 -5.01 -6.38
CA LEU A 315 -10.73 -3.71 -6.75
C LEU A 315 -11.40 -2.52 -6.04
N PRO A 316 -12.74 -2.37 -6.02
CA PRO A 316 -13.40 -1.27 -5.32
C PRO A 316 -13.18 -1.32 -3.79
N GLY A 317 -13.12 -2.52 -3.21
CA GLY A 317 -12.82 -2.71 -1.79
C GLY A 317 -11.38 -2.31 -1.44
N ALA A 318 -10.41 -2.70 -2.26
CA ALA A 318 -9.00 -2.34 -2.09
C ALA A 318 -8.77 -0.82 -2.26
N THR A 319 -9.39 -0.19 -3.25
CA THR A 319 -9.31 1.27 -3.46
C THR A 319 -9.96 2.05 -2.31
N SER A 320 -11.13 1.62 -1.85
CA SER A 320 -11.83 2.18 -0.68
C SER A 320 -10.98 2.08 0.59
N ALA A 321 -10.37 0.91 0.85
CA ALA A 321 -9.48 0.71 2.00
C ALA A 321 -8.18 1.54 1.90
N GLY A 322 -7.63 1.69 0.69
CA GLY A 322 -6.47 2.53 0.42
C GLY A 322 -6.75 4.01 0.71
N LEU A 323 -7.85 4.54 0.17
CA LEU A 323 -8.30 5.92 0.43
C LEU A 323 -8.59 6.17 1.91
N ALA A 324 -9.29 5.25 2.57
CA ALA A 324 -9.54 5.32 4.01
C ALA A 324 -8.23 5.39 4.83
N THR A 325 -7.22 4.63 4.42
CA THR A 325 -5.91 4.64 5.07
C THR A 325 -5.19 5.97 4.86
N ALA A 326 -5.22 6.52 3.64
CA ALA A 326 -4.64 7.83 3.34
C ALA A 326 -5.30 8.96 4.16
N TYR A 327 -6.64 8.98 4.24
CA TYR A 327 -7.38 9.95 5.06
C TYR A 327 -7.12 9.78 6.56
N ARG A 328 -6.95 8.54 7.04
CA ARG A 328 -6.56 8.27 8.43
C ARG A 328 -5.19 8.85 8.77
N VAL A 329 -4.22 8.72 7.86
CA VAL A 329 -2.87 9.27 8.03
C VAL A 329 -2.93 10.80 8.08
N MET A 330 -3.68 11.43 7.16
CA MET A 330 -3.90 12.88 7.18
C MET A 330 -4.62 13.35 8.45
N ARG A 331 -5.68 12.67 8.89
CA ARG A 331 -6.36 12.99 10.15
C ARG A 331 -5.39 12.95 11.34
N LYS A 332 -4.55 11.92 11.42
CA LYS A 332 -3.58 11.79 12.51
C LYS A 332 -2.48 12.84 12.46
N SER A 333 -2.09 13.33 11.29
CA SER A 333 -1.04 14.35 11.17
C SER A 333 -1.43 15.67 11.85
N PHE A 334 -2.71 16.03 11.89
CA PHE A 334 -3.22 17.24 12.55
C PHE A 334 -3.30 17.16 14.08
N SER A 335 -3.25 15.97 14.68
CA SER A 335 -3.32 15.81 16.14
C SER A 335 -2.18 16.53 16.88
N LYS A 336 -0.96 16.48 16.32
CA LYS A 336 0.23 17.13 16.89
C LYS A 336 0.15 18.67 16.78
N PRO A 337 -0.12 19.28 15.60
CA PRO A 337 -0.36 20.72 15.48
C PRO A 337 -1.45 21.23 16.42
N ILE A 338 -2.58 20.53 16.54
CA ILE A 338 -3.67 20.93 17.45
C ILE A 338 -3.18 20.96 18.90
N ALA A 339 -2.45 19.94 19.34
CA ALA A 339 -1.88 19.92 20.69
C ALA A 339 -0.85 21.03 20.90
N GLN A 340 0.02 21.30 19.91
CA GLN A 340 1.03 22.36 19.97
C GLN A 340 0.39 23.75 20.05
N TYR A 341 -0.56 24.07 19.17
CA TYR A 341 -1.25 25.36 19.21
C TYR A 341 -2.17 25.51 20.42
N SER A 342 -2.74 24.42 20.95
CA SER A 342 -3.46 24.45 22.23
C SER A 342 -2.52 24.81 23.38
N LYS A 343 -1.34 24.18 23.46
CA LYS A 343 -0.32 24.52 24.47
C LYS A 343 0.15 25.97 24.32
N LEU A 344 0.40 26.41 23.08
CA LEU A 344 0.80 27.79 22.80
C LEU A 344 -0.27 28.80 23.25
N PHE A 345 -1.55 28.49 23.03
CA PHE A 345 -2.67 29.30 23.48
C PHE A 345 -2.74 29.38 25.02
N TYR A 346 -2.69 28.25 25.73
CA TYR A 346 -2.70 28.27 27.20
C TYR A 346 -1.47 28.98 27.77
N LEU A 347 -0.29 28.80 27.16
CA LEU A 347 0.92 29.52 27.54
C LEU A 347 0.74 31.04 27.37
N SER A 348 0.11 31.49 26.28
CA SER A 348 -0.17 32.91 26.06
C SER A 348 -1.11 33.49 27.13
N ILE A 349 -2.10 32.72 27.58
CA ILE A 349 -3.00 33.12 28.68
C ILE A 349 -2.21 33.22 29.99
N VAL A 350 -1.35 32.24 30.30
CA VAL A 350 -0.52 32.28 31.52
C VAL A 350 0.40 33.50 31.52
N ILE A 351 1.02 33.82 30.37
CA ILE A 351 1.85 35.01 30.22
C ILE A 351 1.02 36.29 30.42
N LEU A 352 -0.20 36.37 29.87
CA LEU A 352 -1.09 37.51 30.09
C LEU A 352 -1.47 37.68 31.57
N ILE A 353 -1.77 36.58 32.28
CA ILE A 353 -2.05 36.61 33.72
C ILE A 353 -0.81 37.10 34.48
N PHE A 354 0.39 36.63 34.10
CA PHE A 354 1.64 37.04 34.74
C PHE A 354 1.96 38.52 34.49
N ILE A 355 1.76 39.02 33.27
CA ILE A 355 1.90 40.44 32.93
C ILE A 355 0.87 41.28 33.70
N ALA A 356 -0.38 40.82 33.83
CA ALA A 356 -1.40 41.51 34.60
C ALA A 356 -1.06 41.54 36.11
N PHE A 357 -0.53 40.45 36.65
CA PHE A 357 -0.08 40.35 38.03
C PHE A 357 1.10 41.29 38.31
N ILE A 358 2.17 41.24 37.49
CA ILE A 358 3.29 42.19 37.56
C ILE A 358 2.79 43.62 37.39
N SER A 359 1.80 43.82 36.51
CA SER A 359 1.26 45.16 36.27
C SER A 359 0.49 45.74 37.45
N SER A 360 0.09 44.92 38.42
CA SER A 360 -0.60 45.36 39.63
C SER A 360 0.37 45.85 40.73
N ILE A 361 1.68 45.68 40.53
CA ILE A 361 2.74 46.08 41.45
C ILE A 361 3.28 47.46 41.02
N GLU A 362 3.22 48.46 41.89
CA GLU A 362 3.63 49.85 41.58
C GLU A 362 5.14 50.08 41.83
N SER A 363 5.70 49.44 42.85
CA SER A 363 7.10 49.56 43.26
C SER A 363 7.50 48.35 44.11
N ALA A 364 8.69 47.80 43.85
CA ALA A 364 9.36 46.85 44.73
C ALA A 364 10.67 47.51 45.21
N GLY A 365 10.61 48.15 46.39
CA GLY A 365 11.73 48.86 47.02
C GLY A 365 12.21 48.19 48.30
N THR A 366 13.42 48.54 48.75
CA THR A 366 14.13 47.94 49.89
C THR A 366 13.78 48.50 51.28
N VAL A 367 12.79 49.39 51.41
CA VAL A 367 12.38 49.97 52.71
C VAL A 367 10.86 49.95 52.85
N SER A 368 10.38 49.49 54.02
CA SER A 368 8.98 49.18 54.33
C SER A 368 7.98 50.31 53.97
N PRO A 369 6.81 50.01 53.38
CA PRO A 369 6.26 48.68 53.09
C PRO A 369 6.78 48.11 51.75
N TYR A 370 7.16 46.84 51.75
CA TYR A 370 7.91 46.20 50.66
C TYR A 370 7.15 46.03 49.33
N ILE A 371 5.82 46.15 49.32
CA ILE A 371 4.98 46.07 48.12
C ILE A 371 3.86 47.10 48.25
N THR A 372 3.82 48.10 47.36
CA THR A 372 2.67 49.00 47.21
C THR A 372 1.87 48.59 45.99
N PHE A 373 0.58 48.33 46.20
CA PHE A 373 -0.38 48.06 45.14
C PHE A 373 -0.92 49.38 44.59
N ILE A 374 -1.17 49.41 43.29
CA ILE A 374 -1.68 50.61 42.62
C ILE A 374 -3.04 50.98 43.20
N ASP A 375 -3.21 52.26 43.52
CA ASP A 375 -4.49 52.81 43.94
C ASP A 375 -5.47 52.82 42.74
N VAL A 376 -6.31 51.78 42.67
CA VAL A 376 -7.31 51.55 41.60
C VAL A 376 -8.51 52.49 41.67
N SER A 377 -8.53 53.43 42.62
CA SER A 377 -9.59 54.41 42.82
C SER A 377 -9.69 55.45 41.69
N ASN A 378 -8.66 55.59 40.83
CA ASN A 378 -8.63 56.58 39.75
C ASN A 378 -8.42 55.95 38.36
N LEU A 379 -9.48 55.96 37.53
CA LEU A 379 -9.52 55.33 36.19
C LEU A 379 -8.39 55.83 35.27
N GLN A 380 -7.98 57.09 35.42
CA GLN A 380 -6.96 57.71 34.59
C GLN A 380 -5.56 57.10 34.81
N ASN A 381 -5.26 56.65 36.04
CA ASN A 381 -3.99 56.00 36.37
C ASN A 381 -3.93 54.57 35.83
N LEU A 382 -5.08 53.88 35.83
CA LEU A 382 -5.24 52.54 35.27
C LEU A 382 -4.97 52.52 33.76
N VAL A 383 -5.57 53.46 33.01
CA VAL A 383 -5.40 53.57 31.55
C VAL A 383 -3.97 53.98 31.17
N LYS A 384 -3.35 54.94 31.88
CA LYS A 384 -1.96 55.35 31.61
C LYS A 384 -0.95 54.21 31.81
N ASN A 385 -1.16 53.40 32.85
CA ASN A 385 -0.29 52.26 33.15
C ASN A 385 -0.47 51.11 32.15
N LEU A 386 -1.71 50.84 31.72
CA LEU A 386 -2.00 49.90 30.64
C LEU A 386 -1.37 50.35 29.30
N ALA A 387 -1.42 51.66 29.00
CA ALA A 387 -0.88 52.23 27.78
C ALA A 387 0.66 52.15 27.67
N HIS A 388 1.38 52.25 28.79
CA HIS A 388 2.84 52.08 28.79
C HIS A 388 3.27 50.62 28.57
N LYS A 389 2.39 49.66 28.86
CA LYS A 389 2.67 48.21 28.76
C LYS A 389 2.07 47.55 27.52
N LEU A 390 1.31 48.33 26.74
CA LEU A 390 0.71 47.96 25.47
C LEU A 390 1.72 47.30 24.49
N PRO A 391 2.99 47.76 24.35
CA PRO A 391 3.98 47.11 23.50
C PRO A 391 4.31 45.66 23.89
N PHE A 392 4.09 45.28 25.16
CA PHE A 392 4.30 43.91 25.65
C PHE A 392 3.02 43.08 25.61
N ILE A 393 1.86 43.69 25.84
CA ILE A 393 0.56 43.00 25.85
C ILE A 393 0.11 42.67 24.42
N LEU A 394 0.27 43.59 23.45
CA LEU A 394 -0.16 43.40 22.06
C LEU A 394 0.43 42.15 21.39
N PRO A 395 1.75 41.90 21.44
CA PRO A 395 2.34 40.69 20.86
C PRO A 395 1.79 39.41 21.45
N VAL A 396 1.49 39.39 22.75
CA VAL A 396 0.95 38.21 23.44
C VAL A 396 -0.51 37.97 23.07
N ILE A 397 -1.33 39.03 23.00
CA ILE A 397 -2.71 38.94 22.50
C ILE A 397 -2.72 38.47 21.04
N TRP A 398 -1.84 39.00 20.20
CA TRP A 398 -1.70 38.54 18.81
C TRP A 398 -1.31 37.07 18.73
N LEU A 399 -0.35 36.64 19.55
CA LEU A 399 0.06 35.23 19.64
C LEU A 399 -1.08 34.32 20.10
N ALA A 400 -1.90 34.76 21.06
CA ALA A 400 -3.10 34.05 21.50
C ALA A 400 -4.13 33.91 20.36
N MET A 401 -4.42 35.00 19.63
CA MET A 401 -5.33 34.98 18.48
C MET A 401 -4.79 34.09 17.35
N PHE A 402 -3.49 34.18 17.06
CA PHE A 402 -2.82 33.35 16.07
C PHE A 402 -2.90 31.86 16.44
N ALA A 403 -2.59 31.51 17.68
CA ALA A 403 -2.68 30.14 18.19
C ALA A 403 -4.11 29.60 18.11
N SER A 404 -5.10 30.41 18.50
CA SER A 404 -6.52 30.05 18.43
C SER A 404 -6.95 29.76 17.00
N LYS A 405 -6.64 30.68 16.07
CA LYS A 405 -6.99 30.52 14.65
C LYS A 405 -6.34 29.28 14.03
N ARG A 406 -5.02 29.10 14.22
CA ARG A 406 -4.29 27.94 13.69
C ARG A 406 -4.76 26.61 14.30
N ARG A 407 -5.14 26.61 15.57
CA ARG A 407 -5.76 25.45 16.22
C ARG A 407 -7.10 25.10 15.58
N SER A 408 -7.96 26.09 15.35
CA SER A 408 -9.28 25.88 14.76
C SER A 408 -9.19 25.37 13.31
N GLU A 409 -8.32 25.98 12.50
CA GLU A 409 -8.02 25.53 11.13
C GLU A 409 -7.59 24.06 11.11
N ALA A 410 -6.66 23.66 11.99
CA ALA A 410 -6.19 22.29 12.08
C ALA A 410 -7.28 21.30 12.56
N LEU A 411 -8.12 21.72 13.50
CA LEU A 411 -9.23 20.91 14.01
C LEU A 411 -10.31 20.68 12.96
N ARG A 412 -10.61 21.70 12.15
CA ARG A 412 -11.52 21.58 11.02
C ARG A 412 -10.99 20.63 9.96
N LEU A 413 -9.73 20.78 9.56
CA LEU A 413 -9.09 19.84 8.63
C LEU A 413 -9.13 18.41 9.16
N GLN A 414 -8.88 18.22 10.46
CA GLN A 414 -8.99 16.91 11.09
C GLN A 414 -10.40 16.31 10.98
N GLN A 415 -11.45 17.11 11.18
CA GLN A 415 -12.85 16.68 11.05
C GLN A 415 -13.21 16.34 9.60
N GLU A 416 -12.78 17.15 8.64
CA GLU A 416 -12.97 16.89 7.21
C GLU A 416 -12.33 15.56 6.79
N TYR A 417 -11.07 15.32 7.16
CA TYR A 417 -10.41 14.04 6.88
C TYR A 417 -11.04 12.87 7.66
N ALA A 418 -11.59 13.11 8.86
CA ALA A 418 -12.34 12.08 9.59
C ALA A 418 -13.63 11.70 8.87
N HIS A 419 -14.35 12.67 8.32
CA HIS A 419 -15.56 12.44 7.52
C HIS A 419 -15.23 11.69 6.22
N LYS A 420 -14.15 12.08 5.52
CA LYS A 420 -13.67 11.38 4.32
C LYS A 420 -13.22 9.95 4.63
N GLU A 421 -12.50 9.72 5.74
CA GLU A 421 -12.15 8.38 6.20
C GLU A 421 -13.39 7.52 6.47
N ALA A 422 -14.41 8.08 7.12
CA ALA A 422 -15.65 7.38 7.44
C ALA A 422 -16.39 6.96 6.16
N ILE A 423 -16.60 7.89 5.22
CA ILE A 423 -17.24 7.63 3.93
C ILE A 423 -16.47 6.56 3.16
N SER A 424 -15.14 6.68 3.06
CA SER A 424 -14.32 5.70 2.35
C SER A 424 -14.44 4.31 2.97
N LYS A 425 -14.43 4.17 4.31
CA LYS A 425 -14.61 2.86 4.97
C LYS A 425 -16.00 2.27 4.78
N SER A 426 -17.04 3.10 4.84
CA SER A 426 -18.43 2.64 4.75
C SER A 426 -18.88 2.38 3.32
N TYR A 427 -18.16 2.90 2.32
CA TYR A 427 -18.52 2.79 0.89
C TYR A 427 -18.77 1.34 0.45
N GLN A 428 -17.84 0.43 0.72
CA GLN A 428 -18.01 -0.98 0.33
C GLN A 428 -19.19 -1.64 1.04
N SER A 429 -19.42 -1.31 2.31
CA SER A 429 -20.57 -1.82 3.06
C SER A 429 -21.89 -1.33 2.46
N PHE A 430 -21.99 -0.04 2.13
CA PHE A 430 -23.19 0.52 1.51
C PHE A 430 -23.41 -0.02 0.10
N LYS A 431 -22.34 -0.17 -0.70
CA LYS A 431 -22.41 -0.83 -2.01
C LYS A 431 -22.99 -2.24 -1.89
N ASN A 432 -22.46 -3.05 -0.97
CA ASN A 432 -22.95 -4.42 -0.74
C ASN A 432 -24.42 -4.44 -0.27
N GLN A 433 -24.84 -3.50 0.58
CA GLN A 433 -26.24 -3.38 1.03
C GLN A 433 -27.19 -2.97 -0.09
N ILE A 434 -26.77 -2.04 -0.95
CA ILE A 434 -27.52 -1.64 -2.15
C ILE A 434 -27.56 -2.79 -3.16
N ASP A 435 -26.49 -3.56 -3.28
CA ASP A 435 -26.44 -4.69 -4.18
C ASP A 435 -27.35 -5.84 -3.75
N ALA A 436 -27.51 -6.03 -2.44
CA ALA A 436 -28.40 -7.03 -1.83
C ALA A 436 -29.89 -6.61 -1.83
N LEU A 437 -30.22 -5.36 -2.15
CA LEU A 437 -31.61 -4.89 -2.25
C LEU A 437 -32.26 -5.39 -3.55
N GLN A 438 -33.34 -6.16 -3.43
CA GLN A 438 -34.22 -6.50 -4.57
C GLN A 438 -35.28 -5.40 -4.77
N SER A 439 -34.85 -4.23 -5.24
CA SER A 439 -35.73 -3.08 -5.49
C SER A 439 -35.39 -2.40 -6.81
N GLU A 440 -36.40 -1.91 -7.53
CA GLU A 440 -36.23 -1.10 -8.76
C GLU A 440 -35.39 0.18 -8.53
N HIS A 441 -35.23 0.63 -7.28
CA HIS A 441 -34.52 1.86 -6.94
C HIS A 441 -33.01 1.64 -6.67
N LYS A 442 -32.50 0.43 -6.90
CA LYS A 442 -31.10 0.05 -6.69
C LYS A 442 -30.13 0.98 -7.43
N GLU A 443 -30.44 1.30 -8.68
CA GLU A 443 -29.60 2.15 -9.54
C GLU A 443 -29.54 3.59 -9.03
N GLN A 444 -30.68 4.17 -8.61
CA GLN A 444 -30.75 5.50 -8.02
C GLN A 444 -30.00 5.61 -6.67
N LEU A 445 -30.05 4.57 -5.84
CA LEU A 445 -29.30 4.53 -4.57
C LEU A 445 -27.79 4.43 -4.82
N MET A 446 -27.38 3.65 -5.83
CA MET A 446 -25.98 3.54 -6.23
C MET A 446 -25.47 4.88 -6.78
N GLU A 447 -26.26 5.57 -7.60
CA GLU A 447 -25.94 6.89 -8.13
C GLU A 447 -25.78 7.92 -7.00
N LYS A 448 -26.67 7.93 -6.00
CA LYS A 448 -26.54 8.79 -4.81
C LYS A 448 -25.30 8.47 -3.98
N LEU A 449 -24.96 7.19 -3.80
CA LEU A 449 -23.75 6.78 -3.10
C LEU A 449 -22.49 7.26 -3.85
N LEU A 450 -22.46 7.08 -5.17
CA LEU A 450 -21.35 7.50 -6.02
C LEU A 450 -21.21 9.02 -6.03
N ALA A 451 -22.32 9.75 -6.13
CA ALA A 451 -22.35 11.21 -6.05
C ALA A 451 -21.85 11.72 -4.69
N ALA A 452 -22.24 11.07 -3.58
CA ALA A 452 -21.75 11.42 -2.25
C ALA A 452 -20.24 11.14 -2.09
N ALA A 453 -19.75 10.02 -2.63
CA ALA A 453 -18.32 9.70 -2.62
C ALA A 453 -17.50 10.68 -3.48
N ILE A 454 -17.96 10.99 -4.71
CA ILE A 454 -17.34 11.97 -5.60
C ILE A 454 -17.34 13.35 -4.94
N SER A 455 -18.45 13.77 -4.34
CA SER A 455 -18.55 15.05 -3.63
C SER A 455 -17.58 15.13 -2.44
N ALA A 456 -17.43 14.06 -1.67
CA ALA A 456 -16.47 13.99 -0.56
C ALA A 456 -15.01 14.04 -1.03
N VAL A 457 -14.69 13.48 -2.19
CA VAL A 457 -13.35 13.53 -2.76
C VAL A 457 -13.07 14.89 -3.42
N SER A 458 -14.03 15.46 -4.14
CA SER A 458 -13.88 16.71 -4.92
C SER A 458 -13.90 17.98 -4.07
N THR A 459 -14.51 17.94 -2.88
CA THR A 459 -14.47 19.05 -1.92
C THR A 459 -13.04 19.26 -1.43
N ASN A 460 -12.39 20.32 -1.91
CA ASN A 460 -11.03 20.65 -1.51
C ASN A 460 -11.02 21.04 -0.02
N ALA A 461 -10.12 20.45 0.75
CA ALA A 461 -9.96 20.78 2.16
C ALA A 461 -9.66 22.28 2.38
N SER A 462 -9.00 22.94 1.41
CA SER A 462 -8.72 24.38 1.45
C SER A 462 -9.95 25.27 1.25
N SER A 463 -10.96 24.83 0.50
CA SER A 463 -12.16 25.66 0.27
C SER A 463 -13.03 25.76 1.52
N THR A 464 -12.95 24.77 2.41
CA THR A 464 -13.59 24.86 3.73
C THR A 464 -12.95 25.96 4.57
N LEU A 465 -11.62 26.10 4.54
CA LEU A 465 -10.90 27.13 5.30
C LEU A 465 -11.24 28.57 4.89
N ASP A 466 -11.63 28.79 3.63
CA ASP A 466 -11.86 30.12 3.04
C ASP A 466 -13.27 30.68 3.30
N GLY A 467 -14.18 29.85 3.85
CA GLY A 467 -15.51 30.30 4.25
C GLY A 467 -15.42 31.30 5.40
N LYS A 468 -16.12 32.43 5.27
CA LYS A 468 -16.34 33.49 6.29
C LYS A 468 -16.92 32.91 7.60
N HIS A 469 -16.11 32.19 8.35
CA HIS A 469 -16.39 31.80 9.72
C HIS A 469 -15.50 32.70 10.56
N GLU A 470 -15.96 33.94 10.77
CA GLU A 470 -15.51 34.72 11.90
C GLU A 470 -15.84 33.90 13.14
N GLU A 471 -14.86 33.16 13.66
CA GLU A 471 -14.93 32.72 15.04
C GLU A 471 -15.19 33.99 15.84
N LYS A 472 -16.39 34.10 16.41
CA LYS A 472 -16.70 35.12 17.38
C LYS A 472 -15.83 34.85 18.60
N THR A 473 -14.62 35.39 18.57
CA THR A 473 -13.73 35.38 19.72
C THR A 473 -14.48 36.02 20.89
N PRO A 474 -14.15 35.69 22.15
CA PRO A 474 -14.70 36.38 23.31
C PRO A 474 -14.53 37.91 23.22
N ILE A 475 -13.51 38.35 22.47
CA ILE A 475 -13.26 39.76 22.14
C ILE A 475 -14.31 40.29 21.17
N ASN A 476 -14.72 39.57 20.13
CA ASN A 476 -15.79 40.01 19.21
C ASN A 476 -17.14 40.10 19.93
N LEU A 477 -17.47 39.12 20.80
CA LEU A 477 -18.68 39.17 21.63
C LEU A 477 -18.62 40.32 22.67
N GLY A 478 -17.47 40.50 23.31
CA GLY A 478 -17.25 41.54 24.31
C GLY A 478 -17.21 42.95 23.70
N LEU A 479 -16.51 43.15 22.59
CA LEU A 479 -16.43 44.42 21.87
C LEU A 479 -17.76 44.80 21.24
N ASP A 480 -18.51 43.87 20.63
CA ASP A 480 -19.86 44.18 20.15
C ASP A 480 -20.78 44.62 21.30
N THR A 481 -20.62 44.03 22.48
CA THR A 481 -21.39 44.41 23.67
C THR A 481 -20.93 45.76 24.24
N ILE A 482 -19.63 46.02 24.29
CA ILE A 482 -19.03 47.27 24.77
C ILE A 482 -19.32 48.42 23.80
N VAL A 483 -19.23 48.20 22.49
CA VAL A 483 -19.56 49.19 21.44
C VAL A 483 -21.04 49.52 21.49
N ASN A 484 -21.93 48.52 21.58
CA ASN A 484 -23.36 48.76 21.78
C ASN A 484 -23.67 49.50 23.10
N GLN A 485 -22.92 49.23 24.18
CA GLN A 485 -23.08 49.95 25.45
C GLN A 485 -22.53 51.39 25.36
N LEU A 486 -21.42 51.63 24.66
CA LEU A 486 -20.86 52.95 24.42
C LEU A 486 -21.76 53.80 23.51
N GLU A 487 -22.39 53.20 22.50
CA GLU A 487 -23.41 53.87 21.69
C GLU A 487 -24.65 54.23 22.52
N LYS A 488 -25.09 53.35 23.43
CA LYS A 488 -26.18 53.65 24.38
C LYS A 488 -25.81 54.77 25.36
N ILE A 489 -24.57 54.82 25.85
CA ILE A 489 -24.08 55.89 26.72
C ILE A 489 -23.96 57.22 25.95
N LYS A 490 -23.48 57.17 24.70
CA LYS A 490 -23.42 58.35 23.82
C LYS A 490 -24.81 58.89 23.47
N ALA A 491 -25.82 58.03 23.38
CA ALA A 491 -27.22 58.40 23.21
C ALA A 491 -27.88 58.97 24.49
N LEU A 492 -27.29 58.76 25.67
CA LEU A 492 -27.73 59.33 26.95
C LEU A 492 -27.04 60.66 27.31
N ILE A 493 -25.93 60.99 26.63
CA ILE A 493 -25.14 62.23 26.85
C ILE A 493 -25.47 63.31 25.80
N LYS A 494 -26.42 63.04 24.91
CA LYS A 494 -27.00 64.00 23.97
C LYS A 494 -28.47 64.22 24.32
#